data_AF-A0A956A979-F1
#
_entry.id   AF-A0A956A979-F1
#
_cell.length_a   1.000
_cell.length_b   1.000
_cell.length_c   1.000
_cell.angle_alpha   90.00
_cell.angle_beta   90.00
_cell.angle_gamma   90.00
#
_symmetry.space_group_name_H-M   'P 1'
#
loop_
_entity.id
_entity.type
_entity.pdbx_description
1 polymer ?
#
loop_
_entity_poly.entity_id
_entity_poly.type
_entity_poly.pdbx_seq_one_letter_code
_entity_poly.pdbx_strand_id
1 'polypeptide(L)'
;MVAPFRSRLLAAAALLALLAPAGAARAKSWCAYPLWAHEWGVQVFDGGGAPKPGGGLPAWFHHATAGGTSATPVRALPRDSGERDLPVLHFYTPGGGGVAVGLEVGFAHGAATAWYPDVDALRPAAEANSKGAATAREALLAARQVPPGERAPGVLPADPTRQLVWERLDLAAAAPAPPRKTGAAWVLGARALDGALWATAHGESERFVFYEAKTAEKAPLALSRGPRWTAARRELVLENTGAATLHDVTLVHREGGRAFLVTFARLDKGARATFVLDDFAAADPRAAAEAQARAAWVDPADPKPDMAWSWDFDHCVMMRDPAVPVEAAADHRLYRAEVDLV
;
A
#
# COMPACT_ATOMS: atom_id res chain seq x y z
N MET A 1 -26.17 -80.77 -15.77
CA MET A 1 -26.72 -80.28 -14.49
C MET A 1 -25.68 -79.36 -13.84
N VAL A 2 -25.42 -78.17 -14.40
CA VAL A 2 -24.51 -77.15 -13.82
C VAL A 2 -24.97 -75.79 -14.33
N ALA A 3 -25.81 -75.08 -13.56
CA ALA A 3 -25.98 -73.62 -13.62
C ALA A 3 -27.08 -73.18 -12.62
N PRO A 4 -26.70 -72.80 -11.39
CA PRO A 4 -27.25 -71.55 -10.85
C PRO A 4 -26.22 -70.69 -10.07
N PHE A 5 -24.95 -71.07 -10.05
CA PHE A 5 -23.96 -70.42 -9.16
C PHE A 5 -23.44 -69.06 -9.67
N ARG A 6 -23.37 -68.86 -11.00
CA ARG A 6 -22.82 -67.62 -11.58
C ARG A 6 -23.71 -66.40 -11.37
N SER A 7 -25.04 -66.57 -11.29
CA SER A 7 -25.98 -65.46 -11.12
C SER A 7 -25.96 -64.87 -9.71
N ARG A 8 -25.68 -65.68 -8.69
CA ARG A 8 -25.66 -65.22 -7.29
C ARG A 8 -24.38 -64.47 -6.94
N LEU A 9 -23.25 -64.82 -7.56
CA LEU A 9 -21.98 -64.12 -7.39
C LEU A 9 -21.99 -62.71 -8.01
N LEU A 10 -22.64 -62.53 -9.16
CA LEU A 10 -22.80 -61.20 -9.78
C LEU A 10 -23.71 -60.28 -8.95
N ALA A 11 -24.79 -60.82 -8.38
CA ALA A 11 -25.68 -60.05 -7.49
C ALA A 11 -24.98 -59.64 -6.18
N ALA A 12 -24.17 -60.53 -5.58
CA ALA A 12 -23.41 -60.22 -4.38
C ALA A 12 -22.30 -59.17 -4.63
N ALA A 13 -21.62 -59.23 -5.78
CA ALA A 13 -20.62 -58.23 -6.15
C ALA A 13 -21.23 -56.84 -6.41
N ALA A 14 -22.40 -56.78 -7.04
CA ALA A 14 -23.13 -55.52 -7.24
C ALA A 14 -23.60 -54.91 -5.91
N LEU A 15 -24.04 -55.74 -4.96
CA LEU A 15 -24.45 -55.27 -3.62
C LEU A 15 -23.26 -54.77 -2.79
N LEU A 16 -22.09 -55.42 -2.89
CA LEU A 16 -20.86 -54.93 -2.23
C LEU A 16 -20.35 -53.62 -2.84
N ALA A 17 -20.51 -53.40 -4.14
CA ALA A 17 -20.14 -52.13 -4.79
C ALA A 17 -21.06 -50.96 -4.37
N LEU A 18 -22.32 -51.24 -4.04
CA LEU A 18 -23.26 -50.25 -3.50
C LEU A 18 -23.04 -49.95 -2.01
N LEU A 19 -22.38 -50.86 -1.28
CA LEU A 19 -22.01 -50.68 0.13
C LEU A 19 -20.57 -50.17 0.31
N ALA A 20 -19.82 -49.96 -0.78
CA ALA A 20 -18.59 -49.22 -0.72
C ALA A 20 -18.92 -47.83 -0.16
N PRO A 21 -18.31 -47.40 0.96
CA PRO A 21 -18.55 -46.07 1.49
C PRO A 21 -18.27 -45.11 0.35
N ALA A 22 -19.28 -44.38 -0.10
CA ALA A 22 -19.12 -43.33 -1.08
C ALA A 22 -17.98 -42.46 -0.55
N GLY A 23 -16.78 -42.62 -1.13
CA GLY A 23 -15.59 -41.93 -0.68
C GLY A 23 -16.00 -40.48 -0.66
N ALA A 24 -16.04 -39.88 0.55
CA ALA A 24 -16.71 -38.61 0.75
C ALA A 24 -16.27 -37.69 -0.37
N ALA A 25 -17.18 -37.38 -1.28
CA ALA A 25 -16.92 -36.49 -2.38
C ALA A 25 -16.73 -35.12 -1.74
N ARG A 26 -15.52 -34.86 -1.27
CA ARG A 26 -15.12 -33.55 -0.82
C ARG A 26 -14.99 -32.77 -2.10
N ALA A 27 -16.07 -32.09 -2.49
CA ALA A 27 -15.95 -30.95 -3.36
C ALA A 27 -14.84 -30.10 -2.72
N LYS A 28 -13.66 -30.06 -3.35
CA LYS A 28 -12.61 -29.16 -2.91
C LYS A 28 -13.17 -27.77 -3.18
N SER A 29 -13.75 -27.21 -2.14
CA SER A 29 -14.09 -25.81 -2.04
C SER A 29 -12.87 -25.00 -2.47
N TRP A 30 -13.08 -24.17 -3.47
CA TRP A 30 -12.15 -23.18 -3.99
C TRP A 30 -11.95 -22.14 -2.88
N CYS A 31 -10.83 -22.20 -2.18
CA CYS A 31 -10.41 -21.17 -1.24
C CYS A 31 -9.44 -20.23 -1.97
N ALA A 32 -9.70 -18.92 -1.93
CA ALA A 32 -8.92 -17.92 -2.65
C ALA A 32 -7.68 -17.51 -1.84
N TYR A 33 -6.47 -17.75 -2.37
CA TYR A 33 -5.19 -17.41 -1.71
C TYR A 33 -5.14 -15.94 -1.29
N PRO A 34 -4.55 -15.63 -0.12
CA PRO A 34 -4.36 -14.25 0.27
C PRO A 34 -3.44 -13.54 -0.72
N LEU A 35 -3.71 -12.25 -0.90
CA LEU A 35 -2.85 -11.32 -1.59
C LEU A 35 -2.52 -10.21 -0.59
N TRP A 36 -1.23 -10.05 -0.30
CA TRP A 36 -0.74 -8.94 0.49
C TRP A 36 -0.31 -7.81 -0.44
N ALA A 37 -0.68 -6.58 -0.10
CA ALA A 37 -0.32 -5.38 -0.83
C ALA A 37 0.31 -4.39 0.14
N HIS A 38 1.60 -4.10 -0.04
CA HIS A 38 2.38 -3.22 0.84
C HIS A 38 2.67 -1.91 0.14
N GLU A 39 2.03 -0.83 0.59
CA GLU A 39 2.30 0.54 0.15
C GLU A 39 3.25 1.21 1.15
N TRP A 40 4.34 1.78 0.65
CA TRP A 40 5.18 2.70 1.42
C TRP A 40 5.64 3.84 0.52
N GLY A 41 5.90 5.00 1.11
CA GLY A 41 6.44 6.16 0.40
C GLY A 41 7.15 7.11 1.34
N VAL A 42 7.90 8.05 0.79
CA VAL A 42 8.74 8.97 1.56
C VAL A 42 8.28 10.41 1.33
N GLN A 43 8.22 11.20 2.38
CA GLN A 43 8.10 12.64 2.27
C GLN A 43 9.37 13.26 2.83
N VAL A 44 10.13 13.94 1.98
CA VAL A 44 11.34 14.65 2.40
C VAL A 44 11.02 16.13 2.51
N PHE A 45 11.39 16.73 3.65
CA PHE A 45 11.31 18.17 3.86
C PHE A 45 12.71 18.73 4.10
N ASP A 46 12.96 19.96 3.70
CA ASP A 46 14.17 20.71 4.03
C ASP A 46 14.12 21.29 5.46
N GLY A 47 15.20 21.93 5.89
CA GLY A 47 15.28 22.52 7.24
C GLY A 47 14.32 23.68 7.51
N GLY A 48 13.67 24.21 6.47
CA GLY A 48 12.59 25.20 6.56
C GLY A 48 11.19 24.57 6.53
N GLY A 49 11.09 23.23 6.45
CA GLY A 49 9.84 22.50 6.32
C GLY A 49 9.28 22.49 4.89
N ALA A 50 10.03 22.96 3.88
CA ALA A 50 9.59 22.88 2.49
C ALA A 50 9.85 21.47 1.95
N PRO A 51 8.93 20.85 1.21
CA PRO A 51 9.19 19.57 0.54
C PRO A 51 10.47 19.67 -0.31
N LYS A 52 11.35 18.69 -0.19
CA LYS A 52 12.53 18.55 -1.03
C LYS A 52 12.22 17.43 -2.02
N PRO A 53 12.01 17.74 -3.31
CA PRO A 53 11.65 16.72 -4.29
C PRO A 53 12.71 15.63 -4.32
N GLY A 54 12.25 14.40 -4.44
CA GLY A 54 13.07 13.23 -4.75
C GLY A 54 13.97 13.48 -5.97
N GLY A 55 15.04 12.69 -6.07
CA GLY A 55 15.86 12.69 -7.28
C GLY A 55 15.00 12.46 -8.53
N GLY A 56 15.45 12.95 -9.69
CA GLY A 56 14.66 12.83 -10.94
C GLY A 56 14.24 11.38 -11.24
N LEU A 57 12.97 11.19 -11.59
CA LEU A 57 12.44 9.91 -12.00
C LEU A 57 13.07 9.46 -13.34
N PRO A 58 13.26 8.14 -13.56
CA PRO A 58 13.62 7.63 -14.87
C PRO A 58 12.63 8.08 -15.95
N ALA A 59 13.13 8.40 -17.14
CA ALA A 59 12.32 8.98 -18.23
C ALA A 59 11.23 8.07 -18.81
N TRP A 60 11.16 6.81 -18.38
CA TRP A 60 10.14 5.85 -18.81
C TRP A 60 8.92 5.80 -17.89
N PHE A 61 8.94 6.53 -16.78
CA PHE A 61 7.74 6.75 -16.00
C PHE A 61 6.76 7.57 -16.84
N HIS A 62 5.49 7.25 -16.71
CA HIS A 62 4.44 8.03 -17.35
C HIS A 62 4.28 9.32 -16.57
N HIS A 63 3.97 10.39 -17.29
CA HIS A 63 3.72 11.70 -16.73
C HIS A 63 2.41 12.21 -17.30
N ALA A 64 1.64 12.91 -16.47
CA ALA A 64 0.52 13.67 -17.00
C ALA A 64 1.08 14.68 -18.01
N THR A 65 0.63 14.62 -19.27
CA THR A 65 0.94 15.66 -20.26
C THR A 65 0.55 17.00 -19.64
N ALA A 66 1.53 17.88 -19.44
CA ALA A 66 1.30 19.19 -18.87
C ALA A 66 0.31 19.95 -19.76
N GLY A 67 -0.96 19.98 -19.38
CA GLY A 67 -1.90 20.97 -19.90
C GLY A 67 -1.31 22.35 -19.62
N GLY A 68 -1.17 23.18 -20.66
CA GLY A 68 -0.37 24.41 -20.64
C GLY A 68 -0.54 25.26 -19.38
N THR A 69 0.59 25.69 -18.84
CA THR A 69 0.68 26.65 -17.74
C THR A 69 0.17 28.02 -18.20
N SER A 70 -0.99 28.46 -17.70
CA SER A 70 -1.25 29.89 -17.57
C SER A 70 -0.36 30.43 -16.43
N ALA A 71 0.54 31.36 -16.75
CA ALA A 71 1.52 31.90 -15.82
C ALA A 71 0.85 32.79 -14.76
N THR A 72 0.96 32.39 -13.49
CA THR A 72 0.64 33.24 -12.33
C THR A 72 1.80 34.22 -12.08
N PRO A 73 1.55 35.52 -11.86
CA PRO A 73 2.59 36.48 -11.48
C PRO A 73 3.36 36.04 -10.23
N VAL A 74 4.69 36.22 -10.25
CA VAL A 74 5.67 35.76 -9.25
C VAL A 74 5.39 36.21 -7.80
N ARG A 75 4.58 37.24 -7.58
CA ARG A 75 4.19 37.74 -6.24
C ARG A 75 2.98 37.01 -5.61
N ALA A 76 2.44 36.01 -6.30
CA ALA A 76 1.34 35.16 -5.84
C ALA A 76 1.74 33.67 -5.72
N LEU A 77 3.04 33.39 -5.61
CA LEU A 77 3.63 32.05 -5.39
C LEU A 77 3.51 31.59 -3.90
N PRO A 78 3.77 30.33 -3.51
CA PRO A 78 2.75 29.31 -3.28
C PRO A 78 2.69 28.80 -1.81
N ARG A 79 1.56 28.22 -1.41
CA ARG A 79 1.43 27.36 -0.21
C ARG A 79 1.41 25.90 -0.65
N ASP A 80 2.17 25.06 0.06
CA ASP A 80 2.21 23.58 0.11
C ASP A 80 1.88 22.81 -1.19
N SER A 81 2.85 22.07 -1.73
CA SER A 81 2.68 21.27 -2.95
C SER A 81 2.40 19.79 -2.71
N GLY A 82 2.31 19.35 -1.45
CA GLY A 82 1.90 17.99 -1.04
C GLY A 82 2.41 16.84 -1.91
N GLU A 83 3.59 16.95 -2.50
CA GLU A 83 4.08 15.95 -3.44
C GLU A 83 4.46 14.68 -2.66
N ARG A 84 3.84 13.56 -3.02
CA ARG A 84 4.19 12.25 -2.43
C ARG A 84 5.33 11.70 -3.27
N ASP A 85 6.53 11.58 -2.72
CA ASP A 85 7.66 10.96 -3.42
C ASP A 85 7.63 9.45 -3.18
N LEU A 86 7.73 8.67 -4.26
CA LEU A 86 7.91 7.21 -4.21
C LEU A 86 6.85 6.41 -3.41
N PRO A 87 5.53 6.62 -3.51
CA PRO A 87 4.63 5.58 -3.04
C PRO A 87 4.74 4.38 -3.99
N VAL A 88 5.39 3.34 -3.47
CA VAL A 88 5.67 2.09 -4.16
C VAL A 88 4.81 1.01 -3.52
N LEU A 89 4.00 0.35 -4.35
CA LEU A 89 3.11 -0.73 -3.96
C LEU A 89 3.68 -2.07 -4.41
N HIS A 90 3.97 -2.95 -3.46
CA HIS A 90 4.43 -4.32 -3.71
C HIS A 90 3.31 -5.32 -3.45
N PHE A 91 3.30 -6.41 -4.21
CA PHE A 91 2.32 -7.49 -4.05
C PHE A 91 3.00 -8.81 -3.70
N TYR A 92 2.41 -9.57 -2.79
CA TYR A 92 2.89 -10.88 -2.37
C TYR A 92 1.72 -11.87 -2.33
N THR A 93 1.94 -13.12 -2.74
CA THR A 93 0.91 -14.17 -2.63
C THR A 93 1.56 -15.53 -2.43
N PRO A 94 0.98 -16.42 -1.58
CA PRO A 94 1.48 -17.76 -1.44
C PRO A 94 1.09 -18.56 -2.69
N GLY A 95 2.09 -19.09 -3.40
CA GLY A 95 1.86 -20.07 -4.48
C GLY A 95 2.19 -19.63 -5.91
N GLY A 96 2.74 -18.43 -6.14
CA GLY A 96 3.39 -18.04 -7.41
C GLY A 96 2.53 -18.08 -8.69
N GLY A 97 1.24 -18.40 -8.57
CA GLY A 97 0.28 -18.39 -9.66
C GLY A 97 -0.01 -16.97 -10.13
N GLY A 98 -0.44 -16.84 -11.40
CA GLY A 98 -0.86 -15.55 -11.93
C GLY A 98 -2.12 -15.05 -11.23
N VAL A 99 -2.10 -13.81 -10.72
CA VAL A 99 -3.24 -13.18 -10.05
C VAL A 99 -3.61 -11.90 -10.79
N ALA A 100 -4.88 -11.72 -11.12
CA ALA A 100 -5.35 -10.49 -11.74
C ALA A 100 -5.99 -9.58 -10.69
N VAL A 101 -5.60 -8.31 -10.64
CA VAL A 101 -6.14 -7.33 -9.69
C VAL A 101 -6.53 -6.02 -10.38
N GLY A 102 -7.57 -5.37 -9.87
CA GLY A 102 -7.83 -3.96 -10.18
C GLY A 102 -7.20 -3.07 -9.12
N LEU A 103 -6.65 -1.92 -9.51
CA LEU A 103 -6.08 -0.92 -8.61
C LEU A 103 -6.59 0.46 -8.99
N GLU A 104 -7.08 1.20 -8.00
CA GLU A 104 -7.60 2.55 -8.21
C GLU A 104 -7.00 3.50 -7.16
N VAL A 105 -6.25 4.50 -7.60
CA VAL A 105 -5.56 5.46 -6.73
C VAL A 105 -6.18 6.84 -6.89
N GLY A 106 -6.49 7.48 -5.75
CA GLY A 106 -7.05 8.82 -5.71
C GLY A 106 -6.29 9.70 -4.73
N PHE A 107 -6.16 10.97 -5.07
CA PHE A 107 -5.46 11.97 -4.28
C PHE A 107 -6.48 12.97 -3.75
N ALA A 108 -6.57 13.13 -2.42
CA ALA A 108 -7.54 14.02 -1.78
C ALA A 108 -7.40 15.48 -2.26
N HIS A 109 -6.17 15.88 -2.57
CA HIS A 109 -5.83 17.18 -3.14
C HIS A 109 -4.83 16.98 -4.28
N GLY A 110 -4.93 17.84 -5.29
CA GLY A 110 -3.96 17.86 -6.39
C GLY A 110 -4.14 16.76 -7.44
N ALA A 111 -3.21 16.74 -8.39
CA ALA A 111 -3.26 15.88 -9.58
C ALA A 111 -2.14 14.85 -9.56
N ALA A 112 -2.43 13.67 -10.10
CA ALA A 112 -1.42 12.69 -10.44
C ALA A 112 -0.38 13.32 -11.39
N THR A 113 0.90 13.12 -11.10
CA THR A 113 2.03 13.71 -11.83
C THR A 113 2.91 12.68 -12.49
N ALA A 114 3.04 11.48 -11.91
CA ALA A 114 3.75 10.37 -12.51
C ALA A 114 3.14 9.02 -12.10
N TRP A 115 3.33 7.97 -12.89
CA TRP A 115 2.93 6.60 -12.55
C TRP A 115 3.68 5.54 -13.36
N TYR A 116 3.66 4.31 -12.87
CA TYR A 116 4.12 3.13 -13.60
C TYR A 116 3.59 1.84 -12.98
N PRO A 117 3.25 0.79 -13.74
CA PRO A 117 3.05 0.73 -15.20
C PRO A 117 1.95 1.68 -15.71
N ASP A 118 1.75 1.79 -17.03
CA ASP A 118 0.69 2.64 -17.60
C ASP A 118 -0.72 2.27 -17.06
N VAL A 119 -1.61 3.27 -17.01
CA VAL A 119 -2.99 3.13 -16.50
C VAL A 119 -3.98 2.92 -17.64
N ASP A 120 -5.07 2.19 -17.37
CA ASP A 120 -6.20 2.08 -18.29
C ASP A 120 -6.96 3.41 -18.39
N ALA A 121 -7.03 4.16 -17.29
CA ALA A 121 -7.61 5.50 -17.28
C ALA A 121 -6.91 6.48 -16.33
N LEU A 122 -6.74 7.71 -16.82
CA LEU A 122 -6.32 8.88 -16.07
C LEU A 122 -7.47 9.90 -15.99
N ARG A 123 -7.99 10.17 -14.80
CA ARG A 123 -9.04 11.16 -14.56
C ARG A 123 -8.46 12.48 -14.05
N PRO A 124 -8.90 13.65 -14.56
CA PRO A 124 -8.44 14.94 -14.05
C PRO A 124 -8.80 15.14 -12.57
N ALA A 125 -7.89 15.75 -11.81
CA ALA A 125 -8.10 16.07 -10.39
C ALA A 125 -9.38 16.87 -10.14
N ALA A 126 -9.71 17.83 -11.01
CA ALA A 126 -10.91 18.65 -10.87
C ALA A 126 -12.20 17.81 -10.95
N GLU A 127 -12.20 16.74 -11.74
CA GLU A 127 -13.33 15.81 -11.84
C GLU A 127 -13.35 14.86 -10.64
N ALA A 128 -12.22 14.19 -10.35
CA ALA A 128 -12.11 13.19 -9.29
C ALA A 128 -12.37 13.78 -7.89
N ASN A 129 -11.97 15.04 -7.66
CA ASN A 129 -12.15 15.73 -6.38
C ASN A 129 -13.44 16.57 -6.32
N SER A 130 -14.32 16.44 -7.32
CA SER A 130 -15.58 17.17 -7.36
C SER A 130 -16.59 16.63 -6.35
N LYS A 131 -17.54 17.48 -5.95
CA LYS A 131 -18.71 17.03 -5.16
C LYS A 131 -19.51 15.95 -5.90
N GLY A 132 -19.61 16.05 -7.23
CA GLY A 132 -20.29 15.06 -8.06
C GLY A 132 -19.63 13.68 -7.97
N ALA A 133 -18.29 13.62 -8.04
CA ALA A 133 -17.54 12.39 -7.85
C ALA A 133 -17.72 11.82 -6.43
N ALA A 134 -17.70 12.65 -5.39
CA ALA A 134 -17.96 12.21 -4.02
C ALA A 134 -19.36 11.57 -3.87
N THR A 135 -20.41 12.21 -4.38
CA THR A 135 -21.78 11.64 -4.37
C THR A 135 -21.88 10.35 -5.19
N ALA A 136 -21.22 10.29 -6.35
CA ALA A 136 -21.20 9.08 -7.16
C ALA A 136 -20.42 7.93 -6.48
N ARG A 137 -19.38 8.22 -5.70
CA ARG A 137 -18.69 7.24 -4.85
C ARG A 137 -19.60 6.70 -3.76
N GLU A 138 -20.37 7.54 -3.08
CA GLU A 138 -21.33 7.07 -2.07
C GLU A 138 -22.34 6.08 -2.67
N ALA A 139 -22.88 6.39 -3.86
CA ALA A 139 -23.76 5.48 -4.58
C ALA A 139 -23.06 4.17 -4.99
N LEU A 140 -21.81 4.24 -5.46
CA LEU A 140 -21.00 3.06 -5.79
C LEU A 140 -20.75 2.18 -4.57
N LEU A 141 -20.39 2.76 -3.43
CA LEU A 141 -20.16 2.02 -2.18
C LEU A 141 -21.45 1.34 -1.70
N ALA A 142 -22.59 2.02 -1.81
CA ALA A 142 -23.89 1.40 -1.52
C ALA A 142 -24.17 0.21 -2.47
N ALA A 143 -23.86 0.34 -3.77
CA ALA A 143 -24.03 -0.75 -4.74
C ALA A 143 -23.08 -1.94 -4.50
N ARG A 144 -21.86 -1.69 -4.01
CA ARG A 144 -20.88 -2.74 -3.64
C ARG A 144 -21.31 -3.55 -2.41
N GLN A 145 -22.11 -2.97 -1.52
CA GLN A 145 -22.65 -3.67 -0.36
C GLN A 145 -23.81 -4.61 -0.71
N VAL A 146 -24.42 -4.48 -1.89
CA VAL A 146 -25.47 -5.40 -2.36
C VAL A 146 -24.84 -6.76 -2.70
N PRO A 147 -25.37 -7.87 -2.16
CA PRO A 147 -24.86 -9.22 -2.46
C PRO A 147 -24.80 -9.48 -3.97
N PRO A 148 -23.76 -10.19 -4.48
CA PRO A 148 -23.59 -10.41 -5.92
C PRO A 148 -24.80 -11.03 -6.63
N GLY A 149 -25.55 -11.92 -5.96
CA GLY A 149 -26.75 -12.56 -6.50
C GLY A 149 -27.97 -11.65 -6.61
N GLU A 150 -27.95 -10.50 -5.92
CA GLU A 150 -29.03 -9.50 -5.90
C GLU A 150 -28.66 -8.24 -6.71
N ARG A 151 -27.40 -8.12 -7.12
CA ARG A 151 -26.90 -6.98 -7.89
C ARG A 151 -27.46 -7.05 -9.32
N ALA A 152 -27.86 -5.90 -9.86
CA ALA A 152 -28.22 -5.80 -11.27
C ALA A 152 -27.04 -6.32 -12.14
N PRO A 153 -27.32 -7.10 -13.20
CA PRO A 153 -26.26 -7.62 -14.06
C PRO A 153 -25.45 -6.48 -14.67
N GLY A 154 -24.14 -6.51 -14.50
CA GLY A 154 -23.21 -5.51 -15.03
C GLY A 154 -21.89 -5.43 -14.25
N VAL A 155 -20.88 -4.82 -14.87
CA VAL A 155 -19.61 -4.48 -14.22
C VAL A 155 -19.83 -3.18 -13.43
N LEU A 156 -19.50 -3.19 -12.14
CA LEU A 156 -19.51 -1.96 -11.35
C LEU A 156 -18.44 -1.01 -11.90
N PRO A 157 -18.75 0.28 -12.09
CA PRO A 157 -17.76 1.22 -12.60
C PRO A 157 -16.61 1.41 -11.61
N ALA A 158 -15.47 1.88 -12.13
CA ALA A 158 -14.36 2.36 -11.33
C ALA A 158 -14.81 3.52 -10.42
N ASP A 159 -14.16 3.67 -9.27
CA ASP A 159 -14.54 4.71 -8.32
C ASP A 159 -14.29 6.11 -8.91
N PRO A 160 -15.33 6.96 -8.98
CA PRO A 160 -15.25 8.26 -9.63
C PRO A 160 -14.29 9.24 -8.93
N THR A 161 -13.91 8.96 -7.69
CA THR A 161 -12.96 9.77 -6.91
C THR A 161 -11.50 9.38 -7.13
N ARG A 162 -11.23 8.42 -8.02
CA ARG A 162 -9.89 7.92 -8.32
C ARG A 162 -9.39 8.53 -9.63
N GLN A 163 -8.11 8.90 -9.61
CA GLN A 163 -7.42 9.55 -10.72
C GLN A 163 -6.67 8.54 -11.58
N LEU A 164 -6.00 7.56 -10.98
CA LEU A 164 -5.29 6.50 -11.68
C LEU A 164 -6.08 5.21 -11.55
N VAL A 165 -6.40 4.58 -12.67
CA VAL A 165 -7.18 3.34 -12.71
C VAL A 165 -6.43 2.32 -13.55
N TRP A 166 -6.04 1.23 -12.91
CA TRP A 166 -5.73 -0.03 -13.55
C TRP A 166 -6.94 -0.95 -13.38
N GLU A 167 -7.72 -1.13 -14.43
CA GLU A 167 -8.82 -2.10 -14.45
C GLU A 167 -8.28 -3.52 -14.30
N ARG A 168 -7.07 -3.77 -14.82
CA ARG A 168 -6.38 -5.05 -14.67
C ARG A 168 -4.84 -4.89 -14.63
N LEU A 169 -4.26 -5.32 -13.51
CA LEU A 169 -2.86 -5.66 -13.35
C LEU A 169 -2.72 -7.18 -13.28
N ASP A 170 -1.88 -7.74 -14.14
CA ASP A 170 -1.47 -9.15 -14.04
C ASP A 170 -0.25 -9.26 -13.13
N LEU A 171 -0.40 -9.99 -12.03
CA LEU A 171 0.64 -10.26 -11.04
C LEU A 171 1.24 -11.65 -11.28
N ALA A 172 2.57 -11.76 -11.35
CA ALA A 172 3.23 -13.05 -11.56
C ALA A 172 4.60 -13.13 -10.86
N ALA A 173 5.08 -14.34 -10.57
CA ALA A 173 6.41 -14.55 -9.97
C ALA A 173 7.57 -14.17 -10.91
N ALA A 174 7.32 -14.16 -12.23
CA ALA A 174 8.29 -13.78 -13.26
C ALA A 174 7.73 -12.68 -14.16
N ALA A 175 8.60 -11.80 -14.63
CA ALA A 175 8.22 -10.73 -15.54
C ALA A 175 7.82 -11.33 -16.90
N PRO A 176 6.58 -11.12 -17.38
CA PRO A 176 6.19 -11.55 -18.72
C PRO A 176 6.90 -10.72 -19.81
N ALA A 177 7.28 -9.48 -19.50
CA ALA A 177 8.11 -8.62 -20.36
C ALA A 177 9.42 -8.25 -19.66
N PRO A 178 10.54 -8.07 -20.39
CA PRO A 178 11.79 -7.59 -19.80
C PRO A 178 11.60 -6.20 -19.17
N PRO A 179 12.01 -5.98 -17.90
CA PRO A 179 11.88 -4.68 -17.27
C PRO A 179 12.77 -3.63 -17.95
N ARG A 180 12.34 -2.37 -17.89
CA ARG A 180 13.11 -1.23 -18.43
C ARG A 180 14.48 -1.14 -17.72
N LYS A 181 15.55 -0.91 -18.48
CA LYS A 181 16.88 -0.65 -17.90
C LYS A 181 16.86 0.65 -17.10
N THR A 182 17.53 0.67 -15.96
CA THR A 182 17.61 1.85 -15.08
C THR A 182 18.92 1.85 -14.31
N GLY A 183 19.41 3.05 -13.99
CA GLY A 183 20.50 3.27 -13.04
C GLY A 183 20.02 3.82 -11.69
N ALA A 184 18.71 4.04 -11.53
CA ALA A 184 18.14 4.55 -10.29
C ALA A 184 18.25 3.48 -9.18
N ALA A 185 19.04 3.77 -8.15
CA ALA A 185 19.34 2.82 -7.08
C ALA A 185 18.07 2.30 -6.37
N TRP A 186 17.09 3.18 -6.13
CA TRP A 186 15.83 2.78 -5.48
C TRP A 186 15.03 1.78 -6.31
N VAL A 187 14.99 1.92 -7.64
CA VAL A 187 14.32 0.97 -8.55
C VAL A 187 15.02 -0.38 -8.51
N LEU A 188 16.35 -0.38 -8.50
CA LEU A 188 17.14 -1.61 -8.39
C LEU A 188 16.90 -2.30 -7.03
N GLY A 189 16.79 -1.53 -5.95
CA GLY A 189 16.45 -2.03 -4.62
C GLY A 189 15.04 -2.64 -4.57
N ALA A 190 14.03 -1.94 -5.07
CA ALA A 190 12.65 -2.44 -5.13
C ALA A 190 12.54 -3.74 -5.95
N ARG A 191 13.25 -3.83 -7.08
CA ARG A 191 13.35 -5.07 -7.87
C ARG A 191 14.03 -6.21 -7.14
N ALA A 192 14.91 -5.93 -6.19
CA ALA A 192 15.63 -6.95 -5.43
C ALA A 192 14.81 -7.54 -4.28
N LEU A 193 13.63 -6.99 -3.97
CA LEU A 193 12.75 -7.54 -2.94
C LEU A 193 12.33 -8.97 -3.30
N ASP A 194 12.62 -9.88 -2.37
CA ASP A 194 12.32 -11.30 -2.49
C ASP A 194 10.82 -11.56 -2.28
N GLY A 195 10.23 -12.45 -3.06
CA GLY A 195 8.80 -12.76 -3.01
C GLY A 195 7.85 -11.73 -3.63
N ALA A 196 8.30 -10.50 -3.91
CA ALA A 196 7.48 -9.48 -4.58
C ALA A 196 7.13 -9.93 -6.01
N LEU A 197 5.84 -9.86 -6.35
CA LEU A 197 5.31 -10.19 -7.66
C LEU A 197 5.60 -9.08 -8.67
N TRP A 198 5.75 -9.47 -9.93
CA TRP A 198 5.77 -8.56 -11.06
C TRP A 198 4.34 -8.12 -11.39
N ALA A 199 4.07 -6.83 -11.24
CA ALA A 199 2.85 -6.18 -11.73
C ALA A 199 3.02 -5.80 -13.20
N THR A 200 2.08 -6.24 -14.04
CA THR A 200 2.10 -6.00 -15.48
C THR A 200 0.82 -5.34 -15.96
N ALA A 201 0.95 -4.27 -16.75
CA ALA A 201 -0.12 -3.68 -17.54
C ALA A 201 0.43 -3.19 -18.88
N HIS A 202 -0.37 -3.28 -19.94
CA HIS A 202 -0.02 -2.78 -21.29
C HIS A 202 1.38 -3.18 -21.82
N GLY A 203 1.85 -4.38 -21.46
CA GLY A 203 3.17 -4.89 -21.86
C GLY A 203 4.35 -4.34 -21.05
N GLU A 204 4.08 -3.56 -20.01
CA GLU A 204 5.04 -3.03 -19.06
C GLU A 204 5.01 -3.84 -17.76
N SER A 205 6.18 -4.26 -17.28
CA SER A 205 6.32 -5.09 -16.08
C SER A 205 7.30 -4.49 -15.10
N GLU A 206 6.91 -4.43 -13.82
CA GLU A 206 7.77 -3.99 -12.73
C GLU A 206 7.46 -4.76 -11.44
N ARG A 207 8.42 -4.86 -10.51
CA ARG A 207 8.20 -5.49 -9.18
C ARG A 207 7.35 -4.66 -8.23
N PHE A 208 6.87 -3.52 -8.70
CA PHE A 208 6.05 -2.59 -7.97
C PHE A 208 5.09 -1.86 -8.89
N VAL A 209 4.05 -1.28 -8.31
CA VAL A 209 3.31 -0.17 -8.90
C VAL A 209 3.77 1.12 -8.22
N PHE A 210 3.92 2.17 -9.02
CA PHE A 210 4.32 3.49 -8.56
C PHE A 210 3.31 4.53 -9.04
N TYR A 211 3.10 5.55 -8.23
CA TYR A 211 2.31 6.73 -8.58
C TYR A 211 2.83 7.94 -7.83
N GLU A 212 2.71 9.14 -8.36
CA GLU A 212 3.00 10.36 -7.62
C GLU A 212 1.91 11.38 -7.92
N ALA A 213 1.71 12.28 -6.98
CA ALA A 213 0.85 13.43 -7.18
C ALA A 213 1.41 14.62 -6.42
N LYS A 214 1.23 15.81 -7.00
CA LYS A 214 1.40 17.08 -6.30
C LYS A 214 0.15 17.38 -5.50
N THR A 215 0.10 16.96 -4.24
CA THR A 215 -1.06 17.23 -3.37
C THR A 215 -0.98 18.63 -2.74
N ALA A 216 -1.74 18.92 -1.69
CA ALA A 216 -1.60 20.18 -0.93
C ALA A 216 -1.77 19.88 0.56
N GLU A 217 -1.30 18.70 0.96
CA GLU A 217 -1.52 18.11 2.27
C GLU A 217 -0.53 18.68 3.28
N LYS A 218 -1.07 19.42 4.26
CA LYS A 218 -0.26 20.03 5.33
C LYS A 218 0.45 18.96 6.14
N ALA A 219 1.71 19.21 6.48
CA ALA A 219 2.44 18.41 7.46
C ALA A 219 1.60 18.26 8.74
N PRO A 220 1.39 17.04 9.25
CA PRO A 220 0.50 16.80 10.38
C PRO A 220 1.14 17.13 11.72
N LEU A 221 2.35 17.70 11.74
CA LEU A 221 3.12 17.98 12.95
C LEU A 221 3.48 19.46 13.04
N ALA A 222 3.32 20.03 14.23
CA ALA A 222 3.77 21.37 14.59
C ALA A 222 4.71 21.32 15.79
N LEU A 223 5.83 22.05 15.73
CA LEU A 223 6.80 22.16 16.82
C LEU A 223 6.80 23.58 17.37
N SER A 224 6.72 23.73 18.68
CA SER A 224 6.69 25.03 19.37
C SER A 224 7.51 25.02 20.65
N ARG A 225 7.82 26.21 21.19
CA ARG A 225 8.46 26.34 22.50
C ARG A 225 7.41 26.12 23.60
N GLY A 226 7.76 25.30 24.58
CA GLY A 226 6.96 25.06 25.77
C GLY A 226 7.01 26.20 26.79
N PRO A 227 6.12 26.18 27.80
CA PRO A 227 6.01 27.24 28.80
C PRO A 227 7.25 27.38 29.69
N ARG A 228 8.09 26.34 29.82
CA ARG A 228 9.33 26.39 30.61
C ARG A 228 10.58 26.63 29.76
N TRP A 229 10.41 27.10 28.53
CA TRP A 229 11.54 27.39 27.63
C TRP A 229 12.43 28.51 28.17
N THR A 230 13.72 28.24 28.28
CA THR A 230 14.78 29.23 28.55
C THR A 230 16.03 28.85 27.75
N ALA A 231 17.04 29.72 27.69
CA ALA A 231 18.33 29.40 27.05
C ALA A 231 19.04 28.20 27.72
N ALA A 232 18.84 27.99 29.02
CA ALA A 232 19.39 26.87 29.77
C ALA A 232 18.50 25.61 29.75
N ARG A 233 17.25 25.73 29.29
CA ARG A 233 16.27 24.65 29.27
C ARG A 233 15.38 24.75 28.04
N ARG A 234 15.72 23.97 27.01
CA ARG A 234 15.03 23.98 25.73
C ARG A 234 13.82 23.03 25.72
N GLU A 235 12.76 23.40 26.46
CA GLU A 235 11.50 22.65 26.48
C GLU A 235 10.66 22.89 25.22
N LEU A 236 10.43 21.86 24.42
CA LEU A 236 9.64 21.90 23.20
C LEU A 236 8.31 21.16 23.37
N VAL A 237 7.32 21.56 22.57
CA VAL A 237 6.03 20.88 22.42
C VAL A 237 5.86 20.48 20.96
N LEU A 238 5.72 19.18 20.72
CA LEU A 238 5.32 18.62 19.43
C LEU A 238 3.82 18.33 19.45
N GLU A 239 3.07 18.85 18.49
CA GLU A 239 1.63 18.70 18.35
C GLU A 239 1.29 17.98 17.05
N ASN A 240 0.38 16.98 17.12
CA ASN A 240 -0.24 16.41 15.93
C ASN A 240 -1.44 17.27 15.52
N THR A 241 -1.25 18.11 14.50
CA THR A 241 -2.30 18.96 13.91
C THR A 241 -3.05 18.27 12.76
N GLY A 242 -2.67 17.03 12.43
CA GLY A 242 -3.26 16.23 11.36
C GLY A 242 -4.65 15.69 11.70
N ALA A 243 -5.26 14.97 10.75
CA ALA A 243 -6.57 14.34 10.92
C ALA A 243 -6.51 12.90 11.44
N ALA A 244 -5.32 12.30 11.53
CA ALA A 244 -5.09 10.90 11.89
C ALA A 244 -4.11 10.77 13.06
N THR A 245 -4.14 9.64 13.77
CA THR A 245 -3.08 9.27 14.72
C THR A 245 -1.79 9.00 13.94
N LEU A 246 -0.68 9.51 14.45
CA LEU A 246 0.66 9.26 13.92
C LEU A 246 1.35 8.18 14.76
N HIS A 247 2.11 7.33 14.09
CA HIS A 247 2.89 6.25 14.71
C HIS A 247 4.37 6.44 14.40
N ASP A 248 5.24 5.98 15.31
CA ASP A 248 6.70 5.98 15.15
C ASP A 248 7.31 7.32 14.75
N VAL A 249 6.80 8.40 15.35
CA VAL A 249 7.23 9.77 15.06
C VAL A 249 8.65 9.96 15.57
N THR A 250 9.59 10.25 14.66
CA THR A 250 10.98 10.57 15.00
C THR A 250 11.28 12.02 14.65
N LEU A 251 11.70 12.79 15.65
CA LEU A 251 12.15 14.17 15.50
C LEU A 251 13.68 14.22 15.57
N VAL A 252 14.32 14.72 14.52
CA VAL A 252 15.76 14.98 14.48
C VAL A 252 16.00 16.48 14.47
N HIS A 253 16.63 16.99 15.52
CA HIS A 253 17.03 18.40 15.59
C HIS A 253 18.55 18.53 15.53
N ARG A 254 19.07 19.45 14.74
CA ARG A 254 20.51 19.71 14.61
C ARG A 254 20.80 21.18 14.91
N GLU A 255 21.72 21.43 15.83
CA GLU A 255 22.07 22.80 16.25
C GLU A 255 23.49 22.84 16.81
N GLY A 256 24.31 23.81 16.34
CA GLY A 256 25.65 24.04 16.87
C GLY A 256 26.58 22.82 16.80
N GLY A 257 26.47 22.01 15.74
CA GLY A 257 27.23 20.75 15.58
C GLY A 257 26.75 19.59 16.45
N ARG A 258 25.72 19.78 17.28
CA ARG A 258 25.05 18.74 18.05
C ARG A 258 23.82 18.25 17.30
N ALA A 259 23.44 17.01 17.55
CA ALA A 259 22.17 16.46 17.10
C ALA A 259 21.39 15.90 18.27
N PHE A 260 20.07 15.90 18.12
CA PHE A 260 19.13 15.42 19.12
C PHE A 260 18.08 14.56 18.41
N LEU A 261 17.70 13.46 19.04
CA LEU A 261 16.75 12.49 18.48
C LEU A 261 15.69 12.17 19.53
N VAL A 262 14.44 12.52 19.23
CA VAL A 262 13.28 12.25 20.09
C VAL A 262 12.31 11.37 19.34
N THR A 263 11.83 10.31 19.98
CA THR A 263 10.94 9.34 19.34
C THR A 263 9.63 9.21 20.13
N PHE A 264 8.53 9.06 19.42
CA PHE A 264 7.20 8.84 19.98
C PHE A 264 6.56 7.67 19.24
N ALA A 265 6.28 6.56 19.94
CA ALA A 265 5.63 5.40 19.34
C ALA A 265 4.24 5.74 18.78
N ARG A 266 3.55 6.70 19.40
CA ARG A 266 2.21 7.12 19.02
C ARG A 266 1.96 8.57 19.41
N LEU A 267 1.33 9.32 18.52
CA LEU A 267 0.83 10.68 18.77
C LEU A 267 -0.57 10.81 18.18
N ASP A 268 -1.59 10.70 19.03
CA ASP A 268 -2.99 10.79 18.60
C ASP A 268 -3.33 12.15 17.99
N LYS A 269 -4.40 12.19 17.21
CA LYS A 269 -4.93 13.44 16.62
C LYS A 269 -5.13 14.51 17.70
N GLY A 270 -4.53 15.68 17.50
CA GLY A 270 -4.60 16.81 18.44
C GLY A 270 -3.76 16.61 19.72
N ALA A 271 -3.07 15.50 19.87
CA ALA A 271 -2.23 15.24 21.03
C ALA A 271 -0.96 16.11 20.99
N ARG A 272 -0.45 16.39 22.19
CA ARG A 272 0.77 17.17 22.42
C ARG A 272 1.76 16.36 23.24
N ALA A 273 3.01 16.35 22.82
CA ALA A 273 4.13 15.78 23.57
C ALA A 273 5.11 16.89 23.97
N THR A 274 5.42 16.98 25.26
CA THR A 274 6.37 17.97 25.81
C THR A 274 7.67 17.27 26.20
N PHE A 275 8.81 17.81 25.79
CA PHE A 275 10.13 17.24 26.08
C PHE A 275 11.20 18.33 26.20
N VAL A 276 12.28 18.04 26.93
CA VAL A 276 13.45 18.92 27.02
C VAL A 276 14.49 18.42 26.03
N LEU A 277 14.79 19.21 25.01
CA LEU A 277 15.63 18.81 23.87
C LEU A 277 17.02 18.28 24.30
N ASP A 278 17.62 18.90 25.31
CA ASP A 278 18.96 18.55 25.81
C ASP A 278 19.07 17.13 26.38
N ASP A 279 17.96 16.53 26.82
CA ASP A 279 17.93 15.16 27.35
C ASP A 279 18.09 14.09 26.26
N PHE A 280 18.03 14.50 24.98
CA PHE A 280 17.98 13.61 23.83
C PHE A 280 19.17 13.78 22.88
N ALA A 281 20.32 14.23 23.40
CA ALA A 281 21.53 14.38 22.59
C ALA A 281 21.97 13.04 21.99
N ALA A 282 22.19 13.01 20.68
CA ALA A 282 22.61 11.83 19.93
C ALA A 282 23.97 12.10 19.26
N ALA A 283 24.94 11.22 19.50
CA ALA A 283 26.25 11.27 18.84
C ALA A 283 26.14 10.98 17.34
N ASP A 284 25.32 10.00 16.97
CA ASP A 284 24.95 9.69 15.60
C ASP A 284 23.41 9.61 15.49
N PRO A 285 22.73 10.73 15.16
CA PRO A 285 21.28 10.75 15.04
C PRO A 285 20.76 9.91 13.87
N ARG A 286 21.59 9.68 12.84
CA ARG A 286 21.18 8.89 11.68
C ARG A 286 21.13 7.41 12.05
N ALA A 287 22.23 6.88 12.59
CA ALA A 287 22.27 5.48 13.02
C ALA A 287 21.21 5.20 14.10
N ALA A 288 20.97 6.14 15.01
CA ALA A 288 19.92 6.02 16.03
C ALA A 288 18.51 6.01 15.42
N ALA A 289 18.21 6.89 14.46
CA ALA A 289 16.92 6.91 13.75
C ALA A 289 16.71 5.61 12.96
N GLU A 290 17.72 5.15 12.22
CA GLU A 290 17.68 3.90 11.45
C GLU A 290 17.46 2.69 12.37
N ALA A 291 18.15 2.62 13.51
CA ALA A 291 17.96 1.55 14.49
C ALA A 291 16.55 1.55 15.08
N GLN A 292 16.01 2.73 15.42
CA GLN A 292 14.64 2.87 15.90
C GLN A 292 13.62 2.45 14.85
N ALA A 293 13.75 2.95 13.62
CA ALA A 293 12.87 2.61 12.50
C ALA A 293 12.88 1.09 12.25
N ARG A 294 14.05 0.46 12.25
CA ARG A 294 14.17 -1.00 12.14
C ARG A 294 13.48 -1.73 13.28
N ALA A 295 13.62 -1.26 14.52
CA ALA A 295 13.00 -1.91 15.67
C ALA A 295 11.47 -1.73 15.71
N ALA A 296 10.98 -0.59 15.22
CA ALA A 296 9.56 -0.25 15.22
C ALA A 296 8.81 -0.88 14.04
N TRP A 297 9.41 -0.82 12.85
CA TRP A 297 8.74 -1.17 11.60
C TRP A 297 8.95 -2.61 11.17
N VAL A 298 10.02 -3.28 11.61
CA VAL A 298 10.30 -4.67 11.24
C VAL A 298 9.79 -5.60 12.32
N ASP A 299 9.03 -6.63 11.96
CA ASP A 299 8.81 -7.74 12.87
C ASP A 299 10.12 -8.54 13.02
N PRO A 300 10.75 -8.57 14.22
CA PRO A 300 12.00 -9.29 14.39
C PRO A 300 11.82 -10.81 14.28
N ALA A 301 10.62 -11.33 14.51
CA ALA A 301 10.31 -12.74 14.36
C ALA A 301 10.02 -13.12 12.90
N ASP A 302 9.45 -12.20 12.12
CA ASP A 302 9.14 -12.43 10.71
C ASP A 302 9.59 -11.28 9.80
N PRO A 303 10.88 -11.23 9.41
CA PRO A 303 11.43 -10.13 8.61
C PRO A 303 11.00 -10.20 7.13
N LYS A 304 10.20 -11.19 6.74
CA LYS A 304 9.72 -11.48 5.38
C LYS A 304 8.21 -11.72 5.42
N PRO A 305 7.52 -11.70 4.27
CA PRO A 305 6.14 -12.18 4.23
C PRO A 305 6.09 -13.65 4.62
N ASP A 306 5.15 -14.03 5.49
CA ASP A 306 4.82 -15.44 5.67
C ASP A 306 4.18 -16.00 4.39
N MET A 307 5.01 -16.62 3.56
CA MET A 307 4.58 -17.26 2.32
C MET A 307 4.05 -18.69 2.56
N ALA A 308 4.11 -19.20 3.79
CA ALA A 308 3.67 -20.54 4.14
C ALA A 308 2.18 -20.54 4.52
N TRP A 309 1.31 -20.34 3.52
CA TRP A 309 -0.13 -20.37 3.76
C TRP A 309 -0.72 -21.77 3.63
N SER A 310 -1.55 -22.16 4.60
CA SER A 310 -2.36 -23.38 4.53
C SER A 310 -3.83 -23.05 4.74
N TRP A 311 -4.70 -23.66 3.94
CA TRP A 311 -6.14 -23.56 4.12
C TRP A 311 -6.57 -24.35 5.35
N ASP A 312 -7.14 -23.67 6.34
CA ASP A 312 -8.05 -24.29 7.29
C ASP A 312 -9.51 -23.86 6.98
N PHE A 313 -10.47 -24.47 7.69
CA PHE A 313 -11.89 -24.18 7.49
C PHE A 313 -12.30 -22.78 7.96
N ASP A 314 -11.54 -22.18 8.88
CA ASP A 314 -11.86 -20.87 9.47
C ASP A 314 -11.37 -19.71 8.58
N HIS A 315 -10.36 -19.95 7.73
CA HIS A 315 -9.77 -18.96 6.82
C HIS A 315 -10.18 -19.15 5.34
N CYS A 316 -10.94 -20.20 5.02
CA CYS A 316 -11.45 -20.39 3.66
C CYS A 316 -12.59 -19.39 3.36
N VAL A 317 -12.24 -18.31 2.68
CA VAL A 317 -13.21 -17.30 2.23
C VAL A 317 -13.99 -17.83 1.02
N MET A 318 -14.98 -18.68 1.27
CA MET A 318 -15.95 -19.08 0.24
C MET A 318 -17.02 -18.00 0.06
N MET A 319 -17.52 -17.83 -1.17
CA MET A 319 -18.70 -17.00 -1.50
C MET A 319 -18.56 -15.49 -1.26
N ARG A 320 -17.35 -14.97 -1.02
CA ARG A 320 -17.16 -13.52 -0.86
C ARG A 320 -17.04 -12.84 -2.21
N ASP A 321 -17.62 -11.65 -2.31
CA ASP A 321 -17.32 -10.72 -3.41
C ASP A 321 -15.90 -10.16 -3.22
N PRO A 322 -14.95 -10.42 -4.15
CA PRO A 322 -13.60 -9.86 -4.08
C PRO A 322 -13.59 -8.32 -4.13
N ALA A 323 -14.70 -7.68 -4.55
CA ALA A 323 -14.84 -6.22 -4.55
C ALA A 323 -15.16 -5.61 -3.18
N VAL A 324 -15.41 -6.43 -2.15
CA VAL A 324 -15.60 -5.96 -0.76
C VAL A 324 -14.21 -5.90 -0.09
N PRO A 325 -13.71 -4.71 0.31
CA PRO A 325 -12.40 -4.57 0.96
C PRO A 325 -12.34 -5.34 2.30
N VAL A 326 -11.18 -5.86 2.66
CA VAL A 326 -10.89 -6.23 4.05
C VAL A 326 -10.45 -5.00 4.84
N GLU A 327 -10.77 -4.97 6.14
CA GLU A 327 -10.17 -4.01 7.07
C GLU A 327 -8.67 -4.27 7.23
N ALA A 328 -7.93 -3.19 7.49
CA ALA A 328 -6.48 -3.14 7.61
C ALA A 328 -5.91 -4.30 8.43
N ALA A 329 -4.79 -4.87 7.97
CA ALA A 329 -4.02 -5.82 8.78
C ALA A 329 -3.68 -5.15 10.12
N ALA A 330 -4.07 -5.80 11.23
CA ALA A 330 -3.88 -5.29 12.58
C ALA A 330 -2.39 -5.03 12.92
N ASP A 331 -1.48 -5.67 12.18
CA ASP A 331 -0.05 -5.68 12.40
C ASP A 331 0.69 -5.17 11.15
N HIS A 332 0.55 -3.87 10.85
CA HIS A 332 1.16 -3.23 9.68
C HIS A 332 2.67 -2.98 9.94
N ARG A 333 3.47 -4.06 9.91
CA ARG A 333 4.94 -4.00 9.95
C ARG A 333 5.50 -4.16 8.53
N LEU A 334 6.52 -3.37 8.20
CA LEU A 334 7.29 -3.51 6.96
C LEU A 334 8.24 -4.70 7.06
N TYR A 335 8.51 -5.34 5.93
CA TYR A 335 9.58 -6.33 5.88
C TYR A 335 10.94 -5.65 6.00
N ARG A 336 11.94 -6.37 6.55
CA ARG A 336 13.28 -5.78 6.76
C ARG A 336 13.84 -5.16 5.47
N ALA A 337 13.69 -5.89 4.36
CA ALA A 337 14.20 -5.46 3.07
C ALA A 337 13.46 -4.24 2.52
N GLU A 338 12.20 -4.03 2.89
CA GLU A 338 11.43 -2.82 2.53
C GLU A 338 11.92 -1.61 3.34
N VAL A 339 12.22 -1.79 4.63
CA VAL A 339 12.82 -0.75 5.47
C VAL A 339 14.20 -0.34 4.95
N ASP A 340 14.96 -1.26 4.36
CA ASP A 340 16.28 -0.97 3.75
C ASP A 340 16.20 -0.11 2.48
N LEU A 341 15.01 0.09 1.89
CA LEU A 341 14.80 0.94 0.72
C LEU A 341 14.59 2.42 1.06
N VAL A 342 14.24 2.72 2.32
CA VAL A 342 13.91 4.05 2.83
C VAL A 342 15.14 4.74 3.40
#